data_AF-A0A7V0T9U8-F1
#
_entry.id   AF-A0A7V0T9U8-F1
#
_cell.length_a   1.000
_cell.length_b   1.000
_cell.length_c   1.000
_cell.angle_alpha   90.00
_cell.angle_beta   90.00
_cell.angle_gamma   90.00
#
_symmetry.space_group_name_H-M   'P 1'
#
loop_
_entity.id
_entity.type
_entity.pdbx_description
1 polymer ?
#
loop_
_entity_poly.entity_id
_entity_poly.type
_entity_poly.pdbx_seq_one_letter_code
_entity_poly.pdbx_strand_id
1 'polypeptide(L)'
;FEAEGGELFIGVAGMAAHLPGVIASHTLKPVLGVPVEGPSLQGLDSLLSIVQMPKGIPVATFAIGKAGMINAVVFAAQLLSVKYPDLQVKLKKFREIGSML
;
A
#
# COMPACT_ATOMS: atom_id res chain seq x y z
N PHE A 1 -5.50 4.60 -16.18
CA PHE A 1 -4.43 4.31 -15.19
C PHE A 1 -3.29 3.45 -15.75
N GLU A 2 -3.48 2.15 -16.04
CA GLU A 2 -2.37 1.34 -16.58
C GLU A 2 -1.94 1.78 -17.98
N ALA A 3 -2.90 2.03 -18.87
CA ALA A 3 -2.65 2.59 -20.21
C ALA A 3 -2.03 4.01 -20.14
N GLU A 4 -2.13 4.68 -19.00
CA GLU A 4 -1.51 6.00 -18.73
C GLU A 4 -0.13 5.86 -18.04
N GLY A 5 0.38 4.64 -17.87
CA GLY A 5 1.70 4.38 -17.28
C GLY A 5 1.71 4.11 -15.77
N GLY A 6 0.57 3.89 -15.12
CA GLY A 6 0.51 3.49 -13.72
C GLY A 6 1.20 2.14 -13.46
N GLU A 7 2.13 2.09 -12.51
CA GLU A 7 2.96 0.90 -12.23
C GLU A 7 2.58 0.13 -10.97
N LEU A 8 1.85 0.76 -10.04
CA LEU A 8 1.30 0.16 -8.82
C LEU A 8 0.13 1.01 -8.31
N PHE A 9 -0.63 0.46 -7.37
CA PHE A 9 -1.76 1.13 -6.74
C PHE A 9 -1.62 1.14 -5.22
N ILE A 10 -2.05 2.22 -4.58
CA ILE A 10 -2.23 2.30 -3.12
C ILE A 10 -3.73 2.46 -2.85
N GLY A 11 -4.37 1.42 -2.32
CA GLY A 11 -5.77 1.43 -1.92
C GLY A 11 -5.90 1.72 -0.43
N VAL A 12 -6.65 2.77 -0.09
CA VAL A 12 -6.90 3.20 1.29
C VAL A 12 -8.38 3.03 1.59
N ALA A 13 -8.72 2.22 2.60
CA ALA A 13 -10.13 1.91 2.91
C ALA A 13 -10.35 1.54 4.37
N GLY A 14 -11.58 1.73 4.84
CA GLY A 14 -12.00 1.52 6.23
C GLY A 14 -13.28 0.67 6.34
N MET A 15 -13.55 0.16 7.54
CA MET A 15 -14.69 -0.71 7.84
C MET A 15 -14.68 -1.97 6.96
N ALA A 16 -15.73 -2.22 6.18
CA ALA A 16 -15.73 -3.24 5.12
C ALA A 16 -14.84 -2.78 3.94
N ALA A 17 -13.53 -2.86 4.13
CA ALA A 17 -12.52 -2.21 3.31
C ALA A 17 -12.22 -2.97 2.00
N HIS A 18 -13.19 -3.02 1.08
CA HIS A 18 -13.10 -3.81 -0.16
C HIS A 18 -12.23 -3.20 -1.25
N LEU A 19 -12.00 -1.89 -1.24
CA LEU A 19 -11.36 -1.16 -2.35
C LEU A 19 -10.01 -1.78 -2.79
N PRO A 20 -9.05 -2.12 -1.89
CA PRO A 20 -7.77 -2.69 -2.33
C PRO A 20 -7.93 -4.06 -2.99
N GLY A 21 -8.82 -4.91 -2.47
CA GLY A 21 -9.10 -6.23 -3.05
C GLY A 21 -9.77 -6.13 -4.41
N VAL A 22 -10.71 -5.20 -4.60
CA VAL A 22 -11.35 -4.94 -5.89
C VAL A 22 -10.34 -4.42 -6.91
N ILE A 23 -9.46 -3.49 -6.54
CA ILE A 23 -8.40 -3.05 -7.45
C ILE A 23 -7.53 -4.25 -7.86
N ALA A 24 -7.10 -5.08 -6.90
CA ALA A 24 -6.27 -6.26 -7.17
C ALA A 24 -6.95 -7.29 -8.08
N SER A 25 -8.28 -7.39 -8.10
CA SER A 25 -8.99 -8.29 -9.04
C SER A 25 -9.04 -7.76 -10.47
N HIS A 26 -8.74 -6.47 -10.69
CA HIS A 26 -8.81 -5.81 -11.99
C HIS A 26 -7.44 -5.46 -12.59
N THR A 27 -6.34 -5.70 -11.87
CA THR A 27 -4.98 -5.37 -12.32
C THR A 27 -3.99 -6.49 -12.02
N LEU A 28 -2.96 -6.60 -12.87
CA LEU A 28 -1.76 -7.42 -12.57
C LEU A 28 -0.64 -6.59 -11.92
N LYS A 29 -0.83 -5.27 -11.78
CA LYS A 29 0.12 -4.39 -11.09
C LYS A 29 0.02 -4.60 -9.58
N PRO A 30 1.12 -4.38 -8.82
CA PRO A 30 1.08 -4.48 -7.37
C PRO A 30 0.03 -3.55 -6.76
N VAL A 31 -0.73 -4.07 -5.79
CA VAL A 31 -1.69 -3.30 -5.00
C VAL A 31 -1.27 -3.30 -3.54
N LEU A 32 -1.13 -2.10 -2.98
CA LEU A 32 -0.74 -1.83 -1.61
C LEU A 32 -1.97 -1.40 -0.81
N GLY A 33 -2.34 -2.14 0.21
CA GLY A 33 -3.54 -1.88 1.01
C GLY A 33 -3.23 -1.17 2.33
N VAL A 34 -3.89 -0.05 2.60
CA VAL A 34 -3.77 0.70 3.85
C VAL A 34 -5.12 0.70 4.58
N PRO A 35 -5.25 -0.06 5.68
CA PRO A 35 -6.44 -0.01 6.52
C PRO A 35 -6.51 1.31 7.28
N VAL A 36 -7.66 1.97 7.29
CA VAL A 36 -7.91 3.14 8.15
C VAL A 36 -8.69 2.77 9.40
N GLU A 37 -8.48 3.55 10.45
CA GLU A 37 -9.19 3.37 11.72
C GLU A 37 -10.69 3.66 11.55
N GLY A 38 -11.52 2.77 12.09
CA GLY A 38 -12.96 2.93 12.19
C GLY A 38 -13.39 3.18 13.65
N PRO A 39 -14.59 3.75 13.87
CA PRO A 39 -15.04 4.18 15.20
C PRO A 39 -15.26 3.03 16.20
N SER A 40 -15.63 1.83 15.73
CA SER A 40 -16.04 0.73 16.62
C SER A 40 -14.95 -0.30 16.89
N LEU A 41 -14.12 -0.60 15.89
CA LEU A 41 -13.16 -1.70 15.93
C LEU A 41 -11.71 -1.25 15.77
N GLN A 42 -11.44 0.05 15.88
CA GLN A 42 -10.10 0.64 15.80
C GLN A 42 -9.32 0.19 14.54
N GLY A 43 -10.04 -0.07 13.44
CA GLY A 43 -9.48 -0.51 12.17
C GLY A 43 -9.16 -2.01 12.06
N LEU A 44 -9.50 -2.85 13.06
CA LEU A 44 -9.35 -4.30 12.95
C LEU A 44 -10.23 -4.88 11.83
N ASP A 45 -11.44 -4.36 11.68
CA ASP A 45 -12.35 -4.64 10.56
C ASP A 45 -11.70 -4.28 9.21
N SER A 46 -11.13 -3.08 9.11
CA SER A 46 -10.41 -2.63 7.92
C SER A 46 -9.22 -3.53 7.61
N LEU A 47 -8.42 -3.87 8.63
CA LEU A 47 -7.23 -4.70 8.48
C LEU A 47 -7.60 -6.09 7.95
N LEU A 48 -8.55 -6.77 8.61
CA LEU A 48 -8.97 -8.11 8.22
C LEU A 48 -9.64 -8.13 6.84
N SER A 49 -10.39 -7.09 6.49
CA SER A 49 -11.01 -6.95 5.16
C SER A 49 -9.99 -6.84 4.03
N ILE A 50 -8.80 -6.30 4.31
CA ILE A 50 -7.75 -6.08 3.30
C ILE A 50 -6.74 -7.24 3.29
N VAL A 51 -6.28 -7.72 4.45
CA VAL A 51 -5.16 -8.68 4.53
C VAL A 51 -5.58 -10.12 4.23
N GLN A 52 -6.83 -10.49 4.49
CA GLN A 52 -7.33 -11.87 4.35
C GLN A 52 -7.74 -12.22 2.92
N MET A 53 -6.95 -11.81 1.93
CA MET A 53 -7.22 -12.12 0.53
C MET A 53 -7.12 -13.62 0.25
N PRO A 54 -8.05 -14.20 -0.53
CA PRO A 54 -7.96 -15.60 -0.93
C PRO A 54 -6.78 -15.82 -1.90
N LYS A 55 -6.38 -17.09 -2.07
CA LYS A 55 -5.29 -17.48 -2.97
C LYS A 55 -5.50 -16.92 -4.39
N GLY A 56 -4.44 -16.35 -4.96
CA GLY A 56 -4.40 -15.89 -6.36
C GLY A 56 -4.59 -14.38 -6.58
N ILE A 57 -5.18 -13.65 -5.64
CA ILE A 57 -5.38 -12.19 -5.75
C ILE A 57 -4.73 -11.49 -4.55
N PRO A 58 -3.40 -11.26 -4.57
CA PRO A 58 -2.69 -10.73 -3.42
C PRO A 58 -2.88 -9.21 -3.25
N VAL A 59 -2.91 -8.76 -2.00
CA VAL A 59 -2.78 -7.34 -1.61
C VAL A 59 -1.67 -7.25 -0.56
N ALA A 60 -0.70 -6.37 -0.76
CA ALA A 60 0.34 -6.11 0.24
C ALA A 60 -0.21 -5.13 1.29
N THR A 61 -0.55 -5.63 2.47
CA THR A 61 -1.24 -4.84 3.51
C THR A 61 -0.26 -4.24 4.51
N PHE A 62 -0.49 -2.97 4.88
CA PHE A 62 0.33 -2.24 5.84
C PHE A 62 -0.40 -2.04 7.18
N ALA A 63 0.28 -1.41 8.14
CA ALA A 63 -0.28 -1.08 9.44
C ALA A 63 -1.57 -0.22 9.32
N ILE A 64 -2.36 -0.19 10.38
CA ILE A 64 -3.55 0.66 10.43
C ILE A 64 -3.14 2.14 10.52
N GLY A 65 -3.86 3.00 9.80
CA GLY A 65 -3.78 4.46 9.93
C GLY A 65 -2.54 5.09 9.30
N LYS A 66 -2.07 6.20 9.90
CA LYS A 66 -1.03 7.08 9.33
C LYS A 66 0.30 6.35 9.08
N ALA A 67 0.71 5.50 10.03
CA ALA A 67 1.95 4.72 9.88
C ALA A 67 1.87 3.77 8.67
N GLY A 68 0.71 3.16 8.45
CA GLY A 68 0.44 2.33 7.27
C GLY A 68 0.57 3.09 5.97
N MET A 69 -0.04 4.28 5.90
CA MET A 69 0.02 5.13 4.71
C MET A 69 1.45 5.53 4.36
N ILE A 70 2.23 5.96 5.36
CA ILE A 70 3.64 6.31 5.21
C ILE A 70 4.42 5.10 4.67
N ASN A 71 4.26 3.94 5.29
CA ASN A 71 4.98 2.74 4.88
C ASN A 71 4.56 2.24 3.49
N ALA A 72 3.29 2.38 3.11
CA ALA A 72 2.83 2.04 1.77
C ALA A 72 3.49 2.92 0.70
N VAL A 73 3.62 4.23 0.94
CA VAL A 73 4.31 5.16 0.03
C VAL A 73 5.81 4.86 -0.05
N VAL A 74 6.46 4.62 1.09
CA VAL A 74 7.88 4.27 1.13
C VAL A 74 8.14 2.92 0.45
N PHE A 75 7.25 1.95 0.62
CA PHE A 75 7.34 0.65 -0.04
C PHE A 75 7.07 0.75 -1.55
N ALA A 76 6.12 1.59 -1.97
CA ALA A 76 5.91 1.91 -3.38
C ALA A 76 7.19 2.48 -4.01
N ALA A 77 7.84 3.44 -3.34
CA ALA A 77 9.13 3.96 -3.80
C ALA A 77 10.21 2.86 -3.88
N GLN A 78 10.25 1.92 -2.93
CA GLN A 78 11.17 0.78 -2.98
C GLN A 78 10.90 -0.14 -4.16
N LEU A 79 9.64 -0.49 -4.43
CA LEU A 79 9.24 -1.27 -5.61
C LEU A 79 9.68 -0.58 -6.91
N LEU A 80 9.38 0.70 -7.04
CA LEU A 80 9.76 1.50 -8.21
C LEU A 80 11.27 1.65 -8.35
N SER A 81 12.02 1.66 -7.24
CA SER A 81 13.48 1.80 -7.26
C SER A 81 14.21 0.63 -7.93
N VAL A 82 13.56 -0.51 -8.13
CA VAL A 82 14.09 -1.62 -8.94
C VAL A 82 14.26 -1.19 -10.40
N LYS A 83 13.34 -0.39 -10.91
CA LYS A 83 13.35 0.12 -12.29
C LYS A 83 13.97 1.52 -12.41
N TYR A 84 13.86 2.35 -11.37
CA TYR A 84 14.34 3.73 -11.35
C TYR A 84 15.47 3.94 -10.34
N PRO A 85 16.74 3.84 -10.76
CA PRO A 85 17.91 3.90 -9.85
C PRO A 85 17.99 5.16 -8.99
N ASP A 86 17.52 6.30 -9.50
CA ASP A 86 17.51 7.57 -8.76
C ASP A 86 16.69 7.49 -7.45
N LEU A 87 15.65 6.66 -7.43
CA LEU A 87 14.87 6.41 -6.22
C LEU A 87 15.68 5.67 -5.16
N GLN A 88 16.63 4.79 -5.55
CA GLN A 88 17.48 4.09 -4.58
C GLN A 88 18.36 5.08 -3.82
N VAL A 89 18.92 6.07 -4.51
CA VAL A 89 19.72 7.13 -3.88
C VAL A 89 18.87 7.95 -2.91
N LYS A 90 17.66 8.36 -3.34
CA LYS A 90 16.72 9.11 -2.49
C LYS A 90 16.28 8.30 -1.27
N LEU A 91 16.00 7.01 -1.43
CA LEU A 91 15.60 6.11 -0.33
C LEU A 91 16.72 5.89 0.69
N LYS A 92 17.97 5.76 0.23
CA LYS A 92 19.13 5.66 1.13
C LYS A 92 19.26 6.94 1.97
N LYS A 93 19.25 8.10 1.32
CA LYS A 93 19.30 9.40 2.02
C LYS A 93 18.13 9.58 2.98
N PHE A 94 16.92 9.20 2.57
CA PHE A 94 15.74 9.23 3.42
C PHE A 94 15.93 8.40 4.71
N ARG A 95 16.52 7.21 4.62
CA ARG A 95 16.84 6.39 5.80
C ARG A 95 17.95 6.99 6.66
N GLU A 96 18.98 7.58 6.04
CA GLU A 96 20.08 8.25 6.75
C GLU A 96 19.61 9.43 7.59
N ILE A 97 18.61 10.19 7.11
CA ILE A 97 18.00 11.29 7.86
C ILE A 97 16.93 10.81 8.86
N GLY A 98 16.87 9.52 9.18
CA GLY A 98 15.94 8.97 10.17
C GLY A 98 14.53 8.70 9.66
N SER A 99 14.33 8.58 8.34
CA SER A 99 13.03 8.27 7.72
C SER A 99 11.92 9.28 8.04
N MET A 100 12.28 10.55 8.17
CA MET A 100 11.34 11.65 8.45
C MET A 100 10.61 12.10 7.17
N LEU A 101 9.27 12.13 7.21
CA LEU A 101 8.38 12.64 6.16
C LEU A 101 7.65 13.91 6.60
#